data_AF-A0A959Y2L3-F1
#
_entry.id   AF-A0A959Y2L3-F1
#
_cell.length_a   1.000
_cell.length_b   1.000
_cell.length_c   1.000
_cell.angle_alpha   90.00
_cell.angle_beta   90.00
_cell.angle_gamma   90.00
#
_symmetry.space_group_name_H-M   'P 1'
#
loop_
_entity.id
_entity.type
_entity.pdbx_description
1 polymer ?
#
loop_
_entity_poly.entity_id
_entity_poly.type
_entity_poly.pdbx_seq_one_letter_code
_entity_poly.pdbx_strand_id
1 'polypeptide(L)'
;GIEGNAVYPLVPVLRKQLLAGEEATLHLDLKPDLALPELEGRLRDAVGAERRNAAGLDRPSWALLKAFTGKEVMDDPRSLALAMKGLRLPVQALRPIDEAISTVGGIAMDQVNEDLSLKAHPHLHLAGEMLDWDAPTG
;
A
#
# COMPACT_ATOMS: atom_id res chain seq x y z
N GLY A 1 5.12 8.36 -6.18
CA GLY A 1 4.14 7.39 -5.66
C GLY A 1 4.84 6.40 -4.76
N ILE A 2 4.15 5.33 -4.37
CA ILE A 2 4.71 4.22 -3.58
C ILE A 2 4.48 2.93 -4.37
N GLU A 3 5.46 2.03 -4.36
CA GLU A 3 5.44 0.74 -5.07
C GLU A 3 6.19 -0.33 -4.25
N GLY A 4 6.11 -1.59 -4.69
CA GLY A 4 6.86 -2.70 -4.12
C GLY A 4 5.98 -3.82 -3.57
N ASN A 5 6.63 -4.90 -3.13
CA ASN A 5 5.98 -6.18 -2.81
C ASN A 5 4.94 -6.09 -1.68
N ALA A 6 5.10 -5.16 -0.74
CA ALA A 6 4.11 -4.95 0.33
C ALA A 6 2.88 -4.16 -0.14
N VAL A 7 2.97 -3.47 -1.30
CA VAL A 7 1.95 -2.56 -1.82
C VAL A 7 1.08 -3.27 -2.86
N TYR A 8 1.69 -4.07 -3.74
CA TYR A 8 0.96 -4.73 -4.84
C TYR A 8 -0.23 -5.58 -4.37
N PRO A 9 -0.15 -6.39 -3.29
CA PRO A 9 -1.28 -7.17 -2.79
C PRO A 9 -2.45 -6.31 -2.29
N LEU A 10 -2.21 -5.03 -1.97
CA LEU A 10 -3.23 -4.11 -1.48
C LEU A 10 -3.94 -3.36 -2.62
N VAL A 11 -3.39 -3.38 -3.84
CA VAL A 11 -3.92 -2.64 -4.99
C VAL A 11 -5.37 -3.00 -5.32
N PRO A 12 -5.83 -4.26 -5.30
CA PRO A 12 -7.23 -4.59 -5.58
C PRO A 12 -8.21 -3.90 -4.60
N VAL A 13 -7.86 -3.84 -3.31
CA VAL A 13 -8.66 -3.20 -2.27
C VAL A 13 -8.67 -1.68 -2.48
N LEU A 14 -7.50 -1.08 -2.71
CA LEU A 14 -7.38 0.35 -2.98
C LEU A 14 -8.15 0.76 -4.24
N ARG A 15 -8.09 -0.05 -5.31
CA ARG A 15 -8.81 0.18 -6.56
C ARG A 15 -10.31 0.23 -6.31
N LYS A 16 -10.85 -0.74 -5.55
CA LYS A 16 -12.28 -0.79 -5.22
C LYS A 16 -12.73 0.46 -4.45
N GLN A 17 -11.97 0.88 -3.45
CA GLN A 17 -12.26 2.09 -2.67
C GLN A 17 -12.26 3.34 -3.55
N LEU A 18 -11.21 3.51 -4.37
CA LEU A 18 -11.08 4.65 -5.27
C LEU A 18 -12.21 4.72 -6.31
N LEU A 19 -12.58 3.58 -6.91
CA LEU A 19 -13.68 3.50 -7.87
C LEU A 19 -15.06 3.78 -7.24
N ALA A 20 -15.22 3.46 -5.96
CA ALA A 20 -16.43 3.79 -5.18
C ALA A 20 -16.46 5.25 -4.71
N GLY A 21 -15.39 6.04 -4.93
CA GLY A 21 -15.25 7.39 -4.41
C GLY A 21 -15.03 7.45 -2.89
N GLU A 22 -14.59 6.34 -2.29
CA GLU A 22 -14.28 6.24 -0.86
C GLU A 22 -12.85 6.72 -0.57
N GLU A 23 -12.59 7.07 0.70
CA GLU A 23 -11.23 7.40 1.15
C GLU A 23 -10.36 6.13 1.17
N ALA A 24 -9.33 6.09 0.31
CA ALA A 24 -8.33 5.05 0.32
C ALA A 24 -7.10 5.51 1.13
N THR A 25 -6.75 4.80 2.19
CA THR A 25 -5.59 5.13 3.04
C THR A 25 -4.75 3.89 3.31
N LEU A 26 -3.44 4.00 3.10
CA LEU A 26 -2.46 3.02 3.56
C LEU A 26 -2.02 3.35 4.98
N HIS A 27 -1.89 2.32 5.81
CA HIS A 27 -1.32 2.41 7.16
C HIS A 27 0.03 1.71 7.17
N LEU A 28 1.09 2.46 7.48
CA LEU A 28 2.46 1.95 7.47
C LEU A 28 3.02 1.89 8.89
N ASP A 29 3.42 0.70 9.30
CA ASP A 29 4.24 0.49 10.49
C ASP A 29 5.71 0.59 10.09
N LEU A 30 6.35 1.69 10.48
CA LEU A 30 7.77 1.96 10.21
C LEU A 30 8.71 1.27 11.20
N LYS A 31 8.15 0.69 12.26
CA LYS A 31 8.88 0.01 13.33
C LYS A 31 8.17 -1.28 13.76
N PRO A 32 7.94 -2.24 12.84
CA PRO A 32 7.23 -3.47 13.15
C PRO A 32 7.94 -4.29 14.25
N ASP A 33 9.28 -4.25 14.28
CA ASP A 33 10.09 -5.00 15.22
C ASP A 33 10.17 -4.40 16.64
N LEU A 34 9.59 -3.21 16.86
CA LEU A 34 9.57 -2.56 18.17
C LEU A 34 8.14 -2.39 18.69
N ALA A 35 7.96 -2.78 19.95
CA ALA A 35 6.73 -2.52 20.67
C ALA A 35 6.58 -1.02 20.98
N LEU A 36 5.34 -0.52 21.01
CA LEU A 36 5.05 0.88 21.25
C LEU A 36 5.67 1.44 22.55
N PRO A 37 5.57 0.76 23.72
CA PRO A 37 6.15 1.30 24.96
C PRO A 37 7.67 1.44 24.91
N GLU A 38 8.35 0.52 24.22
CA GLU A 38 9.80 0.58 24.04
C GLU A 38 10.19 1.75 23.14
N LEU A 39 9.47 1.93 22.03
CA LEU A 39 9.68 3.05 21.12
C LEU A 39 9.44 4.41 21.80
N GLU A 40 8.36 4.53 22.57
CA GLU A 40 8.07 5.73 23.38
C GLU A 40 9.20 6.03 24.38
N GLY A 41 9.75 4.99 25.02
CA GLY A 41 10.90 5.12 25.93
C GLY A 41 12.12 5.71 25.22
N ARG A 42 12.52 5.13 24.08
CA ARG A 42 13.66 5.61 23.27
C ARG A 42 13.48 7.06 22.81
N LEU A 43 12.26 7.46 22.48
CA LEU A 43 11.95 8.80 21.98
C LEU A 43 11.89 9.87 23.09
N ARG A 44 11.57 9.48 24.32
CA ARG A 44 11.48 10.39 25.48
C ARG A 44 12.82 11.01 25.83
N ASP A 45 13.89 10.22 25.71
CA ASP A 45 15.24 10.62 26.10
C ASP A 45 15.97 11.39 24.97
N ALA A 46 15.33 11.57 23.81
CA ALA A 46 15.92 12.20 22.63
C ALA A 46 15.13 13.45 22.19
N VAL A 47 15.85 14.44 21.64
CA VAL A 47 15.25 15.74 21.27
C VAL A 47 15.38 16.03 19.78
N GLY A 48 14.31 16.56 19.18
CA GLY A 48 14.31 17.02 17.79
C GLY A 48 14.83 15.98 16.79
N ALA A 49 15.94 16.30 16.11
CA ALA A 49 16.52 15.44 15.07
C ALA A 49 17.17 14.14 15.63
N GLU A 50 17.51 14.09 16.92
CA GLU A 50 18.10 12.91 17.57
C GLU A 50 17.10 11.74 17.64
N ARG A 51 15.80 12.06 17.70
CA ARG A 51 14.71 11.07 17.75
C ARG A 51 14.74 10.09 16.58
N ARG A 52 15.20 10.52 15.40
CA ARG A 52 15.42 9.62 14.27
C ARG A 52 16.41 8.50 14.63
N ASN A 53 17.55 8.87 15.19
CA ASN A 53 18.60 7.92 15.54
C ASN A 53 18.17 7.06 16.75
N ALA A 54 17.49 7.65 17.74
CA ALA A 54 16.98 6.93 18.90
C ALA A 54 15.94 5.86 18.52
N ALA A 55 15.06 6.16 17.57
CA ALA A 55 14.14 5.18 17.00
C ALA A 55 14.84 4.18 16.05
N GLY A 56 16.10 4.43 15.67
CA GLY A 56 16.83 3.67 14.64
C GLY A 56 16.19 3.78 13.25
N LEU A 57 15.52 4.89 12.95
CA LEU A 57 14.78 5.06 11.71
C LEU A 57 15.70 5.55 10.58
N ASP A 58 15.49 5.04 9.37
CA ASP A 58 16.24 5.47 8.21
C ASP A 58 15.82 6.88 7.73
N ARG A 59 16.57 7.45 6.78
CA ARG A 59 16.30 8.81 6.28
C ARG A 59 14.98 8.88 5.49
N PRO A 60 14.65 7.95 4.58
CA PRO A 60 13.38 7.96 3.86
C PRO A 60 12.15 7.91 4.78
N SER A 61 12.12 7.01 5.75
CA SER A 61 10.96 6.88 6.64
C SER A 61 10.79 8.11 7.54
N TRP A 62 11.89 8.72 7.97
CA TRP A 62 11.85 9.99 8.71
C TRP A 62 11.32 11.15 7.85
N ALA A 63 11.70 11.20 6.58
CA ALA A 63 11.15 12.18 5.64
C ALA A 63 9.64 11.95 5.41
N LEU A 64 9.21 10.69 5.33
CA LEU A 64 7.79 10.34 5.21
C LEU A 64 6.99 10.82 6.42
N LEU A 65 7.46 10.54 7.65
CA LEU A 65 6.82 11.03 8.86
C LEU A 65 6.64 12.55 8.83
N LYS A 66 7.70 13.30 8.49
CA LYS A 66 7.62 14.76 8.41
C LYS A 66 6.66 15.26 7.34
N ALA A 67 6.53 14.55 6.22
CA ALA A 67 5.64 14.93 5.13
C ALA A 67 4.16 14.71 5.46
N PHE A 68 3.86 13.72 6.32
CA PHE A 68 2.50 13.28 6.63
C PHE A 68 2.08 13.54 8.10
N THR A 69 2.91 14.25 8.87
CA THR A 69 2.60 14.65 10.25
C THR A 69 2.97 16.10 10.51
N GLY A 70 2.32 16.72 11.50
CA GLY A 70 2.58 18.09 11.91
C GLY A 70 3.72 18.20 12.92
N LYS A 71 4.20 19.44 13.13
CA LYS A 71 5.21 19.75 14.14
C LYS A 71 4.84 19.25 15.54
N GLU A 72 3.57 19.36 15.93
CA GLU A 72 3.09 18.89 17.24
C GLU A 72 3.33 17.38 17.45
N VAL A 73 3.05 16.57 16.43
CA VAL A 73 3.32 15.12 16.46
C VAL A 73 4.82 14.85 16.55
N MET A 74 5.62 15.62 15.81
CA MET A 74 7.08 15.45 15.80
C MET A 74 7.75 15.86 17.12
N ASP A 75 7.13 16.77 17.88
CA ASP A 75 7.64 17.33 19.14
C ASP A 75 7.17 16.55 20.37
N ASP A 76 6.07 15.78 20.29
CA ASP A 76 5.63 14.88 21.36
C ASP A 76 6.12 13.42 21.16
N PRO A 77 6.89 12.83 22.10
CA PRO A 77 7.39 11.46 21.96
C PRO A 77 6.31 10.40 21.76
N ARG A 78 5.15 10.56 22.41
CA ARG A 78 4.07 9.58 22.36
C ARG A 78 3.35 9.64 21.01
N SER A 79 2.97 10.83 20.57
CA SER A 79 2.38 11.05 19.25
C SER A 79 3.32 10.60 18.14
N LEU A 80 4.63 10.87 18.26
CA LEU A 80 5.62 10.41 17.29
C LEU A 80 5.71 8.87 17.25
N ALA A 81 5.69 8.20 18.40
CA ALA A 81 5.70 6.73 18.46
C ALA A 81 4.44 6.14 17.79
N LEU A 82 3.26 6.70 18.08
CA LEU A 82 2.01 6.29 17.44
C LEU A 82 2.05 6.50 15.92
N ALA A 83 2.58 7.63 15.46
CA ALA A 83 2.75 7.91 14.04
C ALA A 83 3.75 6.96 13.37
N MET A 84 4.82 6.57 14.06
CA MET A 84 5.76 5.55 13.56
C MET A 84 5.13 4.17 13.43
N LYS A 85 4.19 3.81 14.31
CA LYS A 85 3.52 2.49 14.29
C LYS A 85 2.34 2.41 13.32
N GLY A 86 1.82 3.54 12.84
CA GLY A 86 0.62 3.57 12.02
C GLY A 86 0.50 4.84 11.19
N LEU A 87 1.53 5.15 10.41
CA LEU A 87 1.56 6.33 9.56
C LEU A 87 0.46 6.22 8.49
N ARG A 88 -0.44 7.20 8.47
CA ARG A 88 -1.52 7.29 7.48
C ARG A 88 -1.02 7.93 6.21
N LEU A 89 -1.17 7.23 5.09
CA LEU A 89 -0.77 7.67 3.75
C LEU A 89 -2.01 7.65 2.85
N PRO A 90 -2.66 8.81 2.63
CA PRO A 90 -3.80 8.91 1.71
C PRO A 90 -3.39 8.53 0.29
N VAL A 91 -4.17 7.67 -0.35
CA VAL A 91 -3.96 7.26 -1.74
C VAL A 91 -4.96 8.03 -2.61
N GLN A 92 -4.44 8.85 -3.52
CA GLN A 92 -5.26 9.70 -4.37
C GLN A 92 -5.63 9.04 -5.71
N ALA A 93 -4.74 8.20 -6.23
CA ALA A 93 -4.90 7.51 -7.50
C ALA A 93 -3.95 6.32 -7.60
N LEU A 94 -4.28 5.38 -8.49
CA LEU A 94 -3.35 4.36 -8.98
C LEU A 94 -2.59 4.90 -10.19
N ARG A 95 -1.45 4.26 -10.52
CA ARG A 95 -0.69 4.56 -11.74
C ARG A 95 -1.49 4.20 -13.00
N PRO A 96 -1.21 4.85 -14.15
CA PRO A 96 -1.81 4.50 -15.43
C PRO A 96 -1.57 3.04 -15.82
N ILE A 97 -2.47 2.47 -16.61
CA ILE A 97 -2.37 1.09 -17.09
C ILE A 97 -1.13 0.84 -17.96
N ASP A 98 -0.62 1.87 -18.65
CA ASP A 98 0.60 1.80 -19.45
C ASP A 98 1.86 1.49 -18.61
N GLU A 99 1.81 1.73 -17.30
CA GLU A 99 2.87 1.41 -16.34
C GLU A 99 2.60 0.07 -15.61
N ALA A 100 1.49 -0.61 -15.90
CA ALA A 100 1.12 -1.85 -15.21
C ALA A 100 1.94 -3.05 -15.71
N ILE A 101 2.42 -3.86 -14.78
CA ILE A 101 3.11 -5.15 -15.07
C ILE A 101 2.13 -6.30 -15.30
N SER A 102 0.85 -6.09 -14.95
CA SER A 102 -0.27 -7.00 -15.16
C SER A 102 -1.56 -6.20 -15.08
N THR A 103 -2.55 -6.58 -15.86
CA THR A 103 -3.89 -5.99 -15.90
C THR A 103 -4.89 -6.87 -15.14
N VAL A 104 -5.96 -6.24 -14.66
CA VAL A 104 -7.10 -6.89 -14.01
C VAL A 104 -8.35 -6.46 -14.76
N GLY A 105 -9.28 -7.38 -15.01
CA GLY A 105 -10.34 -7.24 -16.01
C GLY A 105 -10.05 -8.09 -17.25
N GLY A 106 -10.91 -7.98 -18.25
CA GLY A 106 -10.80 -8.76 -19.49
C GLY A 106 -12.13 -9.43 -19.83
N ILE A 107 -12.06 -10.54 -20.53
CA ILE A 107 -13.23 -11.35 -20.84
C ILE A 107 -13.62 -12.10 -19.57
N ALA A 108 -14.85 -11.82 -19.09
CA ALA A 108 -15.35 -12.40 -17.87
C ALA A 108 -15.32 -13.94 -17.93
N MET A 109 -14.88 -14.57 -16.83
CA MET A 109 -14.75 -16.02 -16.74
C MET A 109 -16.09 -16.75 -16.94
N ASP A 110 -17.23 -16.06 -16.73
CA ASP A 110 -18.56 -16.60 -17.00
C ASP A 110 -18.97 -16.57 -18.48
N GLN A 111 -18.17 -15.95 -19.36
CA GLN A 111 -18.38 -15.92 -20.81
C GLN A 111 -17.61 -17.00 -21.56
N VAL A 112 -16.78 -17.77 -20.85
CA VAL A 112 -16.02 -18.90 -21.40
C VAL A 112 -16.52 -20.24 -20.86
N ASN A 113 -16.38 -21.28 -21.67
CA ASN A 113 -16.59 -22.66 -21.28
C ASN A 113 -15.33 -23.21 -20.57
N GLU A 114 -15.42 -24.40 -19.98
CA GLU A 114 -14.30 -25.05 -19.27
C GLU A 114 -13.10 -25.33 -20.18
N ASP A 115 -13.32 -25.49 -21.49
CA ASP A 115 -12.27 -25.65 -22.51
C ASP A 115 -11.68 -24.31 -23.00
N LEU A 116 -12.04 -23.20 -22.33
CA LEU A 116 -11.66 -21.82 -22.67
C LEU A 116 -12.24 -21.31 -24.00
N SER A 117 -13.20 -22.00 -24.60
CA SER A 117 -13.95 -21.48 -25.75
C SER A 117 -14.96 -20.40 -25.33
N LEU A 118 -15.19 -19.40 -26.18
CA LEU A 118 -16.20 -18.37 -25.96
C LEU A 118 -17.61 -18.93 -26.12
N LYS A 119 -18.50 -18.66 -25.16
CA LYS A 119 -19.91 -19.11 -25.21
C LYS A 119 -20.65 -18.58 -26.45
N ALA A 120 -20.42 -17.32 -26.82
CA ALA A 120 -21.04 -16.70 -27.99
C ALA A 120 -20.41 -17.15 -29.32
N HIS A 121 -19.15 -17.58 -29.31
CA HIS A 121 -18.40 -17.99 -30.48
C HIS A 121 -17.56 -19.23 -30.17
N PRO A 122 -18.16 -20.44 -30.17
CA PRO A 122 -17.49 -21.66 -29.66
C PRO A 122 -16.26 -22.12 -30.44
N HIS A 123 -15.97 -21.50 -31.59
CA HIS A 123 -14.75 -21.76 -32.38
C HIS A 123 -13.56 -20.89 -31.94
N LEU A 124 -13.79 -19.86 -31.12
CA LEU A 124 -12.76 -18.98 -30.58
C LEU A 124 -12.39 -19.41 -29.17
N HIS A 125 -11.10 -19.56 -28.91
CA HIS A 125 -10.54 -19.93 -27.61
C HIS A 125 -9.68 -18.79 -27.08
N LEU A 126 -9.68 -18.62 -25.77
CA LEU A 126 -8.97 -17.55 -25.08
C LEU A 126 -7.89 -18.13 -24.17
N ALA A 127 -6.80 -17.38 -23.97
CA ALA A 127 -5.71 -17.80 -23.10
C ALA A 127 -4.95 -16.60 -22.55
N GLY A 128 -4.39 -16.74 -21.35
CA GLY A 128 -3.55 -15.72 -20.73
C GLY A 128 -4.35 -14.51 -20.22
N GLU A 129 -3.69 -13.35 -20.22
CA GLU A 129 -4.14 -12.11 -19.56
C GLU A 129 -5.40 -11.47 -20.17
N MET A 130 -5.89 -11.97 -21.31
CA MET A 130 -7.17 -11.52 -21.89
C MET A 130 -8.39 -11.98 -21.08
N LEU A 131 -8.23 -13.00 -20.25
CA LEU A 131 -9.26 -13.48 -19.32
C LEU A 131 -9.22 -12.64 -18.05
N ASP A 132 -10.39 -12.36 -17.48
CA ASP A 132 -10.52 -11.66 -16.20
C ASP A 132 -10.09 -12.56 -15.03
N TRP A 133 -8.78 -12.75 -14.91
CA TRP A 133 -8.11 -13.57 -13.92
C TRP A 133 -6.96 -12.78 -13.28
N ASP A 134 -7.07 -12.53 -11.97
CA ASP A 134 -6.06 -11.83 -11.17
C ASP A 134 -5.13 -12.83 -10.49
N ALA A 135 -3.89 -12.94 -10.99
CA ALA A 135 -2.87 -13.81 -10.39
C ALA A 135 -2.03 -13.00 -9.37
N PRO A 136 -1.78 -13.51 -8.15
CA PRO A 136 -0.89 -12.85 -7.21
C PRO A 136 0.54 -12.78 -7.79
N THR A 137 1.20 -11.64 -7.56
CA THR A 137 2.63 -11.50 -7.88
C THR A 137 3.45 -12.45 -7.01
N GLY A 138 4.38 -13.19 -7.64
CA GLY A 138 5.23 -14.21 -7.02
C GLY A 138 6.63 -13.73 -6.73
#